data_AF-A0A7K4VVA5-F1
#
_entry.id   AF-A0A7K4VVA5-F1
#
_cell.length_a   1.000
_cell.length_b   1.000
_cell.length_c   1.000
_cell.angle_alpha   90.00
_cell.angle_beta   90.00
_cell.angle_gamma   90.00
#
_symmetry.space_group_name_H-M   'P 1'
#
loop_
_entity.id
_entity.type
_entity.pdbx_description
1 polymer ?
#
loop_
_entity_poly.entity_id
_entity_poly.type
_entity_poly.pdbx_seq_one_letter_code
_entity_poly.pdbx_strand_id
1 'polypeptide(L)'
;PPATPEPPPQPGALTVPGEAGGAVLGGLQPWSRYRLHVLVFNGRGAGPPSAEIRFHTPEGGESPARDPKRGNGDPKKGNGDPEI
;
A
#
# COMPACT_ATOMS: atom_id res chain seq x y z
N PRO A 1 5.98 -12.42 24.99
CA PRO A 1 5.34 -11.13 24.60
C PRO A 1 4.88 -11.26 23.14
N PRO A 2 3.69 -10.77 22.75
CA PRO A 2 3.38 -10.69 21.33
C PRO A 2 4.42 -9.78 20.67
N ALA A 3 4.86 -10.12 19.46
CA ALA A 3 5.77 -9.27 18.70
C ALA A 3 5.14 -7.89 18.58
N THR A 4 5.77 -6.88 19.17
CA THR A 4 5.43 -5.48 18.87
C THR A 4 5.49 -5.36 17.34
N PRO A 5 4.41 -4.96 16.66
CA PRO A 5 4.49 -4.73 15.22
C PRO A 5 5.61 -3.73 14.99
N GLU A 6 6.60 -4.14 14.20
CA GLU A 6 7.69 -3.26 13.79
C GLU A 6 7.05 -1.97 13.26
N PRO A 7 7.45 -0.78 13.76
CA PRO A 7 6.90 0.46 13.25
C PRO A 7 7.10 0.44 11.73
N PRO A 8 6.05 0.75 10.94
CA PRO A 8 6.13 0.66 9.50
C PRO A 8 7.33 1.45 8.98
N PRO A 9 7.95 1.03 7.85
CA PRO A 9 9.08 1.72 7.27
C PRO A 9 8.77 3.21 7.20
N GLN A 10 9.51 3.99 8.00
CA GLN A 10 9.31 5.43 8.10
C GLN A 10 9.51 6.00 6.70
N PRO A 11 8.67 6.94 6.22
CA PRO A 11 8.86 7.58 4.92
C PRO A 11 10.27 8.15 4.87
N GLY A 12 11.11 7.47 4.08
CA GLY A 12 12.52 7.78 3.96
C GLY A 12 12.65 9.19 3.41
N ALA A 13 13.49 9.99 4.05
CA ALA A 13 13.87 11.28 3.51
C ALA A 13 14.31 11.12 2.05
N LEU A 14 13.73 11.93 1.17
CA LEU A 14 14.07 11.95 -0.25
C LEU A 14 14.84 13.22 -0.56
N THR A 15 16.08 13.05 -1.04
CA THR A 15 16.90 14.15 -1.55
C THR A 15 16.75 14.25 -3.05
N VAL A 16 16.47 15.44 -3.55
CA VAL A 16 16.43 15.75 -4.98
C VAL A 16 17.38 16.89 -5.34
N PRO A 17 17.84 16.98 -6.59
CA PRO A 17 18.60 18.13 -7.07
C PRO A 17 17.80 19.44 -6.91
N GLY A 18 18.49 20.55 -6.64
CA GLY A 18 17.83 21.85 -6.42
C GLY A 18 17.05 22.38 -7.63
N GLU A 19 17.40 21.95 -8.84
CA GLU A 19 16.72 22.31 -10.09
C GLU A 19 15.46 21.45 -10.37
N ALA A 20 15.20 20.42 -9.55
CA ALA A 20 14.07 19.52 -9.78
C ALA A 20 12.73 20.21 -9.45
N GLY A 21 11.77 20.13 -10.38
CA GLY A 21 10.41 20.64 -10.17
C GLY A 21 9.52 19.74 -9.30
N GLY A 22 9.97 18.53 -8.95
CA GLY A 22 9.19 17.58 -8.17
C GLY A 22 9.88 16.24 -7.95
N ALA A 23 9.26 15.38 -7.12
CA ALA A 23 9.79 14.08 -6.72
C ALA A 23 8.65 13.09 -6.43
N VAL A 24 8.93 11.79 -6.54
CA VAL A 24 7.97 10.73 -6.20
C VAL A 24 8.35 10.11 -4.86
N LEU A 25 7.44 10.17 -3.89
CA LEU A 25 7.61 9.55 -2.57
C LEU A 25 6.93 8.17 -2.57
N GLY A 26 7.74 7.11 -2.62
CA GLY A 26 7.27 5.72 -2.57
C GLY A 26 7.35 5.09 -1.18
N GLY A 27 6.96 3.82 -1.06
CA GLY A 27 7.11 3.03 0.18
C GLY A 27 6.20 3.44 1.33
N LEU A 28 5.20 4.28 1.07
CA LEU A 28 4.23 4.71 2.09
C LEU A 28 3.25 3.57 2.40
N GLN A 29 2.85 3.49 3.67
CA GLN A 29 1.82 2.55 4.10
C GLN A 29 0.47 2.96 3.54
N PRO A 30 -0.35 2.02 3.04
CA PRO A 30 -1.74 2.29 2.70
C PRO A 30 -2.57 2.77 3.91
N TRP A 31 -3.69 3.45 3.62
CA TRP A 31 -4.65 3.90 4.64
C TRP A 31 -4.00 4.67 5.81
N SER A 32 -2.98 5.47 5.53
CA SER A 32 -2.15 6.11 6.55
C SER A 32 -2.11 7.62 6.38
N ARG A 33 -1.94 8.34 7.50
CA ARG A 33 -1.86 9.81 7.54
C ARG A 33 -0.42 10.24 7.66
N TYR A 34 0.00 11.16 6.79
CA TYR A 34 1.37 11.66 6.75
C TYR A 34 1.42 13.17 6.93
N ARG A 35 2.54 13.62 7.53
CA ARG A 35 2.98 15.02 7.60
C ARG A 35 4.30 15.10 6.84
N LEU A 36 4.39 16.00 5.87
CA LEU A 36 5.55 16.22 5.02
C LEU A 36 6.08 17.63 5.21
N HIS A 37 7.40 17.74 5.29
CA HIS A 37 8.15 18.98 5.25
C HIS A 37 9.21 18.89 4.15
N VAL A 38 9.43 20.00 3.45
CA VAL A 38 10.53 20.14 2.49
C VAL A 38 11.59 21.03 3.12
N LEU A 39 12.84 20.58 3.10
CA LEU A 39 13.99 21.34 3.56
C LEU A 39 14.98 21.48 2.40
N VAL A 40 15.62 22.63 2.31
CA VAL A 40 16.80 22.83 1.46
C VAL A 40 18.04 22.68 2.32
N PHE A 41 19.11 22.11 1.79
CA PHE A 41 20.39 22.04 2.48
C PHE A 41 21.54 22.29 1.53
N ASN A 42 22.67 22.75 2.08
CA ASN A 42 23.93 22.91 1.36
C ASN A 42 25.11 22.55 2.27
N GLY A 43 26.35 22.79 1.83
CA GLY A 43 27.56 22.49 2.62
C GLY A 43 27.67 23.20 3.97
N ARG A 44 26.84 24.22 4.25
CA ARG A 44 26.76 24.88 5.56
C ARG A 44 25.72 24.25 6.49
N GLY A 45 24.75 23.52 5.95
CA GLY A 45 23.69 22.87 6.73
C GLY A 45 22.30 22.93 6.07
N ALA A 46 21.29 22.51 6.83
CA ALA A 46 19.90 22.57 6.43
C ALA A 46 19.28 23.94 6.76
N GLY A 47 18.46 24.44 5.84
CA GLY A 47 17.59 25.58 6.05
C GLY A 47 16.34 25.20 6.86
N PRO A 48 15.48 26.20 7.15
CA PRO A 48 14.23 25.96 7.85
C PRO A 48 13.29 25.06 7.02
N PRO A 49 12.44 24.26 7.68
CA PRO A 49 11.42 23.48 7.00
C PRO A 49 10.34 24.37 6.37
N SER A 50 9.80 23.89 5.26
CA SER A 50 8.58 24.42 4.68
C SER A 50 7.40 24.33 5.66
N ALA A 51 6.31 25.02 5.31
CA ALA A 51 5.02 24.72 5.91
C ALA A 51 4.68 23.22 5.77
N GLU A 52 3.98 22.71 6.76
CA GLU A 52 3.58 21.30 6.82
C GLU A 52 2.52 20.97 5.77
N ILE A 53 2.73 19.88 5.05
CA ILE A 53 1.76 19.30 4.13
C ILE A 53 1.17 18.05 4.78
N ARG A 54 -0.15 17.98 4.89
CA ARG A 54 -0.87 16.81 5.44
C ARG A 54 -1.57 16.08 4.31
N PHE A 55 -1.37 14.77 4.23
CA PHE A 55 -2.03 13.95 3.22
C PHE A 55 -2.32 12.53 3.73
N HIS A 56 -3.17 11.84 2.99
CA HIS A 56 -3.57 10.46 3.24
C HIS A 56 -3.18 9.60 2.06
N THR A 57 -2.65 8.42 2.33
CA THR A 57 -2.45 7.40 1.30
C THR A 57 -3.74 6.62 1.06
N PRO A 58 -4.05 6.28 -0.21
CA PRO A 58 -5.19 5.42 -0.51
C PRO A 58 -4.99 4.03 0.09
N GLU A 59 -6.09 3.29 0.24
CA GLU A 59 -6.05 1.86 0.47
C GLU A 59 -5.47 1.20 -0.79
N GLY A 60 -4.44 0.37 -0.65
CA GLY A 60 -3.84 -0.33 -1.79
C GLY A 60 -4.91 -1.20 -2.42
N GLY A 61 -5.20 -0.96 -3.71
CA GLY A 61 -6.36 -1.54 -4.40
C GLY A 61 -6.51 -3.04 -4.15
N GLU A 62 -7.74 -3.42 -3.82
CA GLU A 62 -8.34 -4.76 -3.77
C GLU A 62 -7.36 -5.87 -4.17
N SER A 63 -6.89 -6.67 -3.19
CA SER A 63 -6.34 -7.99 -3.53
C SER A 63 -7.40 -8.72 -4.36
N PRO A 64 -7.09 -9.28 -5.55
CA PRO A 64 -8.12 -9.98 -6.32
C PRO A 64 -8.69 -11.07 -5.40
N ALA A 65 -10.01 -10.99 -5.20
CA ALA A 65 -10.73 -11.92 -4.36
C ALA A 65 -10.34 -13.34 -4.78
N ARG A 66 -9.82 -14.14 -3.85
CA ARG A 66 -9.73 -15.58 -4.08
C ARG A 66 -11.17 -16.08 -4.19
N ASP A 67 -11.69 -16.29 -5.39
CA ASP A 67 -12.99 -16.92 -5.62
C ASP A 67 -13.04 -18.27 -4.88
N PRO A 68 -13.86 -18.45 -3.82
CA PRO A 68 -14.02 -19.74 -3.19
C PRO A 68 -15.44 -20.23 -3.48
N LYS A 69 -15.76 -20.55 -4.74
CA LYS A 69 -16.92 -21.41 -5.03
C LYS A 69 -16.92 -22.03 -6.44
N ARG A 70 -16.33 -23.22 -6.57
CA ARG A 70 -16.93 -24.25 -7.45
C ARG A 70 -17.57 -25.28 -6.53
N GLY A 71 -18.89 -25.27 -6.49
CA GLY A 71 -19.70 -26.09 -5.60
C GLY A 71 -19.44 -27.59 -5.77
N ASN A 72 -19.56 -28.28 -4.64
CA ASN A 72 -19.75 -29.73 -4.56
C ASN A 72 -20.97 -30.11 -5.42
N GLY A 73 -20.73 -30.79 -6.53
CA GLY A 73 -21.79 -31.48 -7.28
C GLY A 73 -21.73 -32.95 -6.95
N ASP A 74 -22.53 -33.40 -5.98
CA ASP A 74 -22.82 -34.81 -5.79
C ASP A 74 -23.67 -35.28 -6.99
N PRO A 75 -23.22 -36.23 -7.84
CA PRO A 75 -24.11 -36.80 -8.84
C PRO A 75 -25.01 -37.82 -8.13
N LYS A 76 -26.28 -37.44 -7.87
CA LYS A 76 -27.30 -38.42 -7.50
C LYS A 76 -27.55 -39.36 -8.69
N LYS A 77 -27.28 -40.63 -8.43
CA LYS A 77 -27.56 -41.82 -9.24
C LYS A 77 -29.02 -41.84 -9.71
N GLY A 78 -29.24 -41.85 -11.02
CA GLY A 78 -30.54 -42.15 -11.65
C GLY A 78 -30.34 -43.30 -12.63
N ASN A 79 -30.73 -44.51 -12.22
CA ASN A 79 -30.83 -45.66 -13.10
C ASN A 79 -31.99 -45.43 -14.08
N GLY A 80 -31.75 -45.67 -15.37
CA GLY A 80 -32.79 -45.90 -16.37
C GLY A 80 -32.37 -47.11 -17.19
N ASP A 81 -33.04 -48.23 -16.96
CA ASP A 81 -32.93 -49.44 -17.77
C ASP A 81 -33.45 -49.16 -19.18
N PRO A 82 -32.82 -49.66 -20.26
CA PRO A 82 -33.41 -49.63 -21.59
C PRO A 82 -34.30 -50.87 -21.83
N GLU A 83 -35.61 -50.67 -21.79
CA GLU A 83 -36.61 -51.43 -22.57
C GLU A 83 -37.12 -50.38 -23.58
N ILE A 84 -36.98 -50.52 -24.91
CA ILE A 84 -37.53 -51.53 -25.81
C ILE A 84 -36.64 -51.64 -27.06
#